data_AF-A0A453KS72-F1
#
_entry.id   AF-A0A453KS72-F1
#
_cell.length_a   1.000
_cell.length_b   1.000
_cell.length_c   1.000
_cell.angle_alpha   90.00
_cell.angle_beta   90.00
_cell.angle_gamma   90.00
#
_symmetry.space_group_name_H-M   'P 1'
#
loop_
_entity.id
_entity.type
_entity.pdbx_description
1 polymer ?
#
loop_
_entity_poly.entity_id
_entity_poly.type
_entity_poly.pdbx_seq_one_letter_code
_entity_poly.pdbx_strand_id
1 'polypeptide(L)'
;MFFLFLPVLSQLVSEFSTGRLFEGFQEGPVTFSPTYKYQPNSDQYYWCFEAARGEKKRAPAWCDRILWRGKGLKQIQYGTCDYKLSDHRPVRAGFIAECRIRGDAEDSIGGFMR
;
A
#
# COMPACT_ATOMS: atom_id res chain seq x y z
N MET A 1 14.27 5.30 14.93
CA MET A 1 13.45 4.31 15.66
C MET A 1 12.14 4.88 16.25
N PHE A 2 11.73 6.12 15.92
CA PHE A 2 10.51 6.74 16.50
C PHE A 2 9.22 6.53 15.68
N PHE A 3 9.32 6.14 14.40
CA PHE A 3 8.15 6.12 13.50
C PHE A 3 7.41 4.78 13.40
N LEU A 4 7.92 3.70 14.00
CA LEU A 4 7.35 2.35 13.89
C LEU A 4 5.99 2.18 14.60
N PHE A 5 5.65 3.07 15.55
CA PHE A 5 4.38 3.03 16.29
C PHE A 5 3.31 4.00 15.78
N LEU A 6 3.63 4.84 14.80
CA LEU A 6 2.73 5.85 14.26
C LEU A 6 1.78 5.39 13.13
N PRO A 7 1.96 4.25 12.42
CA PRO A 7 1.02 3.82 11.37
C PRO A 7 -0.40 3.59 11.88
N VAL A 8 -0.56 3.25 13.17
CA VAL A 8 -1.88 3.05 13.81
C VAL A 8 -2.69 4.33 13.94
N LEU A 9 -2.04 5.50 13.87
CA LEU A 9 -2.73 6.80 13.87
C LEU A 9 -3.17 7.21 12.47
N SER A 10 -2.88 6.42 11.43
CA SER A 10 -3.35 6.75 10.09
C SER A 10 -4.87 6.62 10.03
N GLN A 11 -5.52 7.61 9.41
CA GLN A 11 -6.97 7.60 9.21
C GLN A 11 -7.40 6.34 8.44
N LEU A 12 -6.60 5.89 7.47
CA LEU A 12 -6.91 4.68 6.73
C LEU A 12 -6.96 3.46 7.65
N VAL A 13 -5.98 3.27 8.53
CA VAL A 13 -5.97 2.12 9.47
C VAL A 13 -7.17 2.17 10.40
N SER A 14 -7.52 3.36 10.91
CA SER A 14 -8.71 3.56 11.72
C SER A 14 -9.98 3.16 10.95
N GLU A 15 -10.22 3.75 9.76
CA GLU A 15 -11.42 3.45 8.97
C GLU A 15 -11.49 1.99 8.53
N PHE A 16 -10.33 1.40 8.19
CA PHE A 16 -10.22 -0.01 7.85
C PHE A 16 -10.60 -0.91 9.03
N SER A 17 -10.13 -0.58 10.25
CA SER A 17 -10.48 -1.31 11.48
C SER A 17 -11.96 -1.19 11.87
N THR A 18 -12.59 -0.06 11.53
CA THR A 18 -14.03 0.13 11.75
C THR A 18 -14.92 -0.60 10.73
N GLY A 19 -14.33 -1.21 9.70
CA GLY A 19 -15.06 -1.94 8.65
C GLY A 19 -15.94 -1.04 7.76
N ARG A 20 -15.80 0.28 7.85
CA ARG A 20 -16.64 1.24 7.09
C ARG A 20 -16.21 1.37 5.63
N LEU A 21 -14.96 1.07 5.32
CA LEU A 21 -14.36 1.21 4.00
C LEU A 21 -13.54 -0.03 3.64
N PHE A 22 -13.47 -0.35 2.35
CA PHE A 22 -12.64 -1.42 1.79
C PHE A 22 -12.99 -2.85 2.27
N GLU A 23 -14.28 -3.17 2.37
CA GLU A 23 -14.74 -4.50 2.77
C GLU A 23 -14.13 -5.62 1.88
N GLY A 24 -13.56 -6.62 2.56
CA GLY A 24 -12.91 -7.77 1.94
C GLY A 24 -11.52 -7.49 1.36
N PHE A 25 -11.02 -6.26 1.43
CA PHE A 25 -9.62 -5.96 1.15
C PHE A 25 -8.74 -6.34 2.34
N GLN A 26 -7.45 -6.43 2.08
CA GLN A 26 -6.38 -6.69 3.01
C GLN A 26 -5.25 -5.71 2.74
N GLU A 27 -4.53 -5.35 3.79
CA GLU A 27 -3.31 -4.57 3.72
C GLU A 27 -2.23 -5.22 4.57
N GLY A 28 -0.99 -5.12 4.11
CA GLY A 28 0.17 -5.67 4.79
C GLY A 28 0.55 -4.86 6.02
N PRO A 29 1.37 -5.43 6.91
CA PRO A 29 1.94 -4.66 8.00
C PRO A 29 2.80 -3.52 7.46
N VAL A 30 2.45 -2.29 7.81
CA VAL A 30 3.22 -1.10 7.43
C VAL A 30 4.37 -0.92 8.41
N THR A 31 5.58 -1.27 7.98
CA THR A 31 6.81 -1.21 8.78
C THR A 31 7.78 -0.12 8.30
N PHE A 32 7.39 0.67 7.30
CA PHE A 32 8.18 1.75 6.72
C PHE A 32 7.75 3.13 7.23
N SER A 33 8.65 4.11 7.12
CA SER A 33 8.42 5.51 7.52
C SER A 33 7.29 6.18 6.72
N PRO A 34 6.66 7.25 7.23
CA PRO A 34 5.68 8.03 6.47
C PRO A 34 6.20 8.41 5.09
N THR A 35 5.37 8.32 4.06
CA THR A 35 5.76 8.52 2.66
C THR A 35 5.65 9.97 2.20
N TYR A 36 5.00 10.82 2.99
CA TYR A 36 4.72 12.23 2.72
C TYR A 36 4.89 13.05 4.01
N LYS A 37 5.23 14.34 4.04
CA LYS A 37 5.73 15.20 2.96
C LYS A 37 7.23 15.41 3.13
N TYR A 38 8.02 14.94 2.18
CA TYR A 38 9.48 15.13 2.16
C TYR A 38 9.89 16.37 1.39
N GLN A 39 11.06 16.91 1.73
CA GLN A 39 11.75 17.86 0.86
C GLN A 39 12.30 17.14 -0.38
N PRO A 40 12.31 17.79 -1.57
CA PRO A 40 12.93 17.23 -2.76
C PRO A 40 14.40 16.86 -2.50
N ASN A 41 14.84 15.70 -2.98
CA ASN A 41 16.20 15.19 -2.87
C ASN A 41 16.75 15.03 -1.43
N SER A 42 15.88 14.96 -0.42
CA SER A 42 16.27 14.91 1.00
C SER A 42 15.37 13.96 1.77
N ASP A 43 15.90 13.25 2.78
CA ASP A 43 15.12 12.40 3.69
C ASP A 43 14.48 13.17 4.85
N GLN A 44 14.47 14.49 4.75
CA GLN A 44 13.90 15.38 5.76
C GLN A 44 12.45 15.71 5.44
N TYR A 45 11.60 15.61 6.45
CA TYR A 45 10.22 16.01 6.36
C TYR A 45 10.09 17.54 6.43
N TYR A 46 9.12 18.10 5.71
CA TYR A 46 8.81 19.54 5.76
C TYR A 46 8.48 20.05 7.17
N TRP A 47 8.03 19.18 8.07
CA TRP A 47 7.74 19.51 9.46
C TRP A 47 8.98 19.90 10.27
N CYS A 48 10.17 19.42 9.90
CA CYS A 48 11.41 19.58 10.67
C CYS A 48 12.07 20.96 10.54
N PHE A 49 11.57 21.84 9.66
CA PHE A 49 12.14 23.17 9.43
C PHE A 49 11.09 24.28 9.52
N GLU A 50 11.56 25.51 9.69
CA GLU A 50 10.77 26.68 9.33
C GLU A 50 10.52 26.63 7.83
N ALA A 51 9.29 26.26 7.46
CA ALA A 51 8.85 26.20 6.08
C ALA A 51 9.12 27.55 5.40
N ALA A 52 9.62 27.53 4.16
CA ALA A 52 9.78 28.73 3.36
C ALA A 52 8.43 29.48 3.31
N ARG A 53 8.47 30.83 3.30
CA ARG A 53 7.28 31.68 3.30
C ARG A 53 6.27 31.19 2.24
N GLY A 54 5.14 30.66 2.69
CA GLY A 54 4.03 30.20 1.84
C GLY A 54 3.81 28.68 1.81
N GLU A 55 4.71 27.86 2.35
CA GLU A 55 4.53 26.41 2.38
C GLU A 55 3.80 25.96 3.66
N LYS A 56 2.68 25.25 3.48
CA LYS A 56 1.91 24.68 4.61
C LYS A 56 2.71 23.57 5.28
N LYS A 57 2.94 23.70 6.59
CA LYS A 57 3.45 22.60 7.43
C LYS A 57 2.44 21.45 7.39
N ARG A 58 2.84 20.31 6.84
CA ARG A 58 2.06 19.06 6.85
C ARG A 58 2.76 18.07 7.77
N ALA A 59 2.00 17.44 8.66
CA ALA A 59 2.51 16.35 9.47
C ALA A 59 2.90 15.17 8.55
N PRO A 60 3.96 14.41 8.89
CA PRO A 60 4.29 13.20 8.16
C PRO A 60 3.10 12.22 8.11
N ALA A 61 2.81 11.66 6.93
CA ALA A 61 1.66 10.79 6.69
C ALA A 61 1.99 9.64 5.72
N TRP A 62 1.21 8.56 5.80
CA TRP A 62 1.25 7.43 4.88
C TRP A 62 0.11 7.56 3.86
N CYS A 63 0.28 8.46 2.89
CA CYS A 63 -0.74 8.68 1.86
C CYS A 63 -0.74 7.60 0.78
N ASP A 64 0.39 6.90 0.62
CA ASP A 64 0.62 5.94 -0.45
C ASP A 64 0.47 4.52 0.10
N ARG A 65 -0.56 3.79 -0.35
CA ARG A 65 -1.02 2.52 0.25
C ARG A 65 -1.38 1.51 -0.84
N ILE A 66 -1.08 0.24 -0.61
CA ILE A 66 -1.42 -0.85 -1.55
C ILE A 66 -2.28 -1.87 -0.81
N LEU A 67 -3.54 -1.95 -1.22
CA LEU A 67 -4.52 -2.90 -0.71
C LEU A 67 -4.80 -3.96 -1.77
N TRP A 68 -5.10 -5.17 -1.36
CA TRP A 68 -5.48 -6.26 -2.26
C TRP A 68 -6.71 -6.99 -1.75
N ARG A 69 -7.45 -7.63 -2.66
CA ARG A 69 -8.60 -8.47 -2.34
C ARG A 69 -8.60 -9.67 -3.26
N GLY A 70 -8.91 -10.84 -2.72
CA GLY A 70 -8.97 -12.09 -3.48
C GLY A 70 -8.33 -13.25 -2.74
N LYS A 71 -8.54 -14.46 -3.26
CA LYS A 71 -7.90 -15.68 -2.79
C LYS A 71 -6.63 -15.95 -3.61
N GLY A 72 -5.68 -16.68 -3.03
CA GLY A 72 -4.45 -17.07 -3.73
C GLY A 72 -3.40 -15.96 -3.87
N LEU A 73 -3.60 -14.79 -3.24
CA LEU A 73 -2.58 -13.74 -3.15
C LEU A 73 -1.91 -13.77 -1.79
N LYS A 74 -0.60 -13.96 -1.77
CA LYS A 74 0.24 -13.83 -0.57
C LYS A 74 1.22 -12.69 -0.75
N GLN A 75 1.05 -11.63 0.05
CA GLN A 75 2.02 -10.54 0.05
C GLN A 75 3.34 -11.00 0.68
N ILE A 76 4.45 -10.75 -0.01
CA ILE A 76 5.81 -11.12 0.42
C ILE A 76 6.71 -9.90 0.67
N GLN A 77 6.33 -8.75 0.12
CA GLN A 77 7.06 -7.50 0.30
C GLN A 77 6.05 -6.36 0.42
N TYR A 78 6.30 -5.45 1.36
CA TYR A 78 5.61 -4.17 1.44
C TYR A 78 6.54 -3.12 2.01
N GLY A 79 6.85 -2.09 1.23
CA GLY A 79 7.87 -1.11 1.63
C GLY A 79 8.03 0.04 0.66
N THR A 80 8.89 0.99 1.03
CA THR A 80 9.26 2.12 0.18
C THR A 80 10.47 1.81 -0.69
N CYS A 81 10.67 2.63 -1.71
CA CYS A 81 11.87 2.65 -2.54
C CYS A 81 12.71 3.90 -2.24
N ASP A 82 14.02 3.80 -2.43
CA ASP A 82 14.96 4.92 -2.22
C ASP A 82 15.02 5.88 -3.41
N TYR A 83 13.87 6.45 -3.77
CA TYR A 83 13.75 7.50 -4.79
C TYR A 83 13.25 8.79 -4.14
N LYS A 84 14.01 9.88 -4.32
CA LYS A 84 13.82 11.14 -3.58
C LYS A 84 13.43 12.33 -4.46
N LEU A 85 13.06 12.05 -5.71
CA LEU A 85 12.75 13.10 -6.69
C LEU A 85 11.45 13.85 -6.39
N SER A 86 10.52 13.22 -5.66
CA SER A 86 9.24 13.78 -5.24
C SER A 86 9.20 13.97 -3.71
N ASP A 87 8.27 14.82 -3.27
CA ASP A 87 7.86 14.94 -1.87
C ASP A 87 7.12 13.69 -1.35
N HIS A 88 6.82 12.74 -2.23
CA HIS A 88 6.38 11.39 -1.92
C HIS A 88 7.50 10.35 -2.10
N ARG A 89 7.53 9.34 -1.23
CA ARG A 89 8.34 8.13 -1.39
C ARG A 89 7.53 7.03 -2.09
N PRO A 90 8.00 6.47 -3.22
CA PRO A 90 7.28 5.40 -3.88
C PRO A 90 7.09 4.19 -2.96
N VAL A 91 5.88 3.64 -2.97
CA VAL A 91 5.53 2.42 -2.23
C VAL A 91 5.42 1.27 -3.21
N ARG A 92 5.97 0.12 -2.84
CA ARG A 92 5.89 -1.12 -3.60
C ARG A 92 5.34 -2.25 -2.74
N ALA A 93 4.65 -3.18 -3.39
CA ALA A 93 4.25 -4.44 -2.81
C ALA A 93 4.57 -5.58 -3.78
N GLY A 94 5.06 -6.69 -3.24
CA GLY A 94 5.33 -7.92 -3.98
C GLY A 94 4.36 -9.02 -3.52
N PHE A 95 3.84 -9.79 -4.46
CA PHE A 95 2.87 -10.85 -4.21
C PHE A 95 3.29 -12.15 -4.90
N ILE A 96 3.04 -13.27 -4.23
CA ILE A 96 2.93 -14.59 -4.87
C ILE A 96 1.44 -14.78 -5.18
N ALA A 97 1.15 -15.11 -6.43
CA ALA A 97 -0.21 -15.32 -6.91
C ALA A 97 -0.41 -16.78 -7.38
N GLU A 98 -1.42 -17.45 -6.85
CA GLU A 98 -1.90 -18.72 -7.36
C GLU A 98 -2.76 -18.49 -8.60
N CYS A 99 -2.30 -19.02 -9.74
CA CYS A 99 -3.02 -18.93 -11.01
C CYS A 99 -3.62 -20.28 -11.37
N ARG A 100 -4.93 -20.30 -11.68
CA ARG A 100 -5.56 -21.47 -12.29
C ARG A 100 -5.51 -21.32 -13.80
N ILE A 101 -4.92 -22.28 -14.48
CA ILE A 101 -5.01 -22.39 -15.93
C ILE A 101 -6.38 -23.00 -16.21
N ARG A 102 -7.27 -22.25 -16.88
CA ARG A 102 -8.45 -22.86 -17.49
C ARG A 102 -7.93 -23.72 -18.64
N GLY A 103 -8.10 -25.04 -18.52
CA GLY A 103 -7.87 -25.93 -19.66
C GLY A 103 -8.78 -25.54 -20.82
N ASP A 104 -8.26 -25.64 -22.03
CA ASP A 104 -9.04 -25.47 -23.25
C ASP A 104 -10.20 -26.48 -23.24
N ALA A 105 -11.42 -25.96 -23.29
CA ALA A 105 -12.69 -26.64 -23.48
C ALA A 105 -12.71 -28.20 -23.45
N GLU A 106 -12.92 -28.79 -22.27
CA GLU A 106 -13.59 -30.12 -22.16
C GLU A 106 -15.12 -29.94 -22.02
N ASP A 107 -15.72 -29.09 -22.85
CA ASP A 107 -17.18 -28.98 -23.03
C ASP A 107 -17.57 -29.33 -24.48
N SER A 108 -16.87 -30.29 -25.10
CA SER A 108 -17.29 -30.85 -26.38
C SER A 108 -17.31 -32.38 -26.34
N ILE A 109 -18.54 -32.91 -26.40
CA ILE A 109 -18.92 -34.27 -26.81
C ILE A 109 -18.75 -35.36 -25.73
N GLY A 110 -19.82 -35.60 -24.95
CA GLY A 110 -19.91 -36.80 -24.11
C GLY A 110 -21.27 -37.11 -23.47
N GLY A 111 -22.30 -36.28 -23.66
CA GLY A 111 -23.59 -36.43 -22.97
C GLY A 111 -24.82 -36.39 -23.86
N PHE A 112 -24.81 -37.07 -25.02
CA PHE A 112 -26.04 -37.33 -25.77
C PHE A 112 -25.91 -38.61 -26.62
N MET A 113 -26.79 -39.59 -26.35
CA MET A 113 -26.93 -40.92 -26.98
C MET A 113 -25.73 -41.87 -26.78
N ARG A 114 -25.84 -43.04 -26.13
CA ARG A 114 -26.89 -44.07 -26.16
C ARG A 114 -27.03 -44.77 -24.81
#